data_AF-A0AAC9WGC7-F1
#
_entry.id   AF-A0AAC9WGC7-F1
#
_cell.length_a   1.000
_cell.length_b   1.000
_cell.length_c   1.000
_cell.angle_alpha   90.00
_cell.angle_beta   90.00
_cell.angle_gamma   90.00
#
_symmetry.space_group_name_H-M   'P 1'
#
loop_
_entity.id
_entity.type
_entity.pdbx_description
1 polymer ?
#
loop_
_entity_poly.entity_id
_entity_poly.type
_entity_poly.pdbx_seq_one_letter_code
_entity_poly.pdbx_strand_id
1 'polypeptide(L)'
;METFKYGLVTRIEKPTSVMRKGVWFLVDYASVRLDVRKIDVIKQGNDVMGNRTRVKVVKNKVAPPFRQAEFDIMYGEGISKYGDVLDVATNLEIVKKSGAWYSYGEHRLGQGRENAKQFLQENPDIYLEVENTIRKHYNLPLAKANPNNDVNEESQQNQEQEEEQK
;
A
#
# COMPACT_ATOMS: atom_id res chain seq x y z
N MET A 1 46.02 21.34 43.35
CA MET A 1 45.14 20.58 44.26
C MET A 1 43.74 21.16 44.07
N GLU A 2 42.98 20.64 43.11
CA GLU A 2 41.95 19.59 43.34
C GLU A 2 40.67 20.22 43.93
N THR A 3 39.47 20.10 43.39
CA THR A 3 38.89 19.24 42.34
C THR A 3 37.62 19.91 41.79
N PHE A 4 37.46 19.93 40.47
CA PHE A 4 36.19 20.16 39.80
C PHE A 4 35.24 18.99 40.06
N LYS A 5 34.07 19.24 40.66
CA LYS A 5 32.96 18.27 40.75
C LYS A 5 31.79 18.74 39.87
N TYR A 6 31.88 18.49 38.57
CA TYR A 6 30.70 18.48 37.71
C TYR A 6 29.98 17.14 37.90
N GLY A 7 28.98 17.13 38.78
CA GLY A 7 28.04 16.03 38.93
C GLY A 7 26.92 16.11 37.89
N LEU A 8 27.21 15.79 36.63
CA LEU A 8 26.19 15.52 35.62
C LEU A 8 25.84 14.03 35.66
N VAL A 9 25.02 13.65 36.62
CA VAL A 9 24.28 12.38 36.54
C VAL A 9 23.05 12.67 35.70
N THR A 10 23.19 12.60 34.38
CA THR A 10 22.03 12.42 33.51
C THR A 10 21.48 11.02 33.79
N ARG A 11 20.54 10.99 34.73
CA ARG A 11 19.68 9.84 35.04
C ARG A 11 18.90 9.51 33.78
N ILE A 12 19.44 8.62 32.96
CA ILE A 12 18.69 7.97 31.88
C ILE A 12 17.61 7.15 32.57
N GLU A 13 16.41 7.69 32.66
CA GLU A 13 15.23 6.93 33.06
C GLU A 13 15.10 5.76 32.09
N LYS A 14 15.32 4.55 32.59
CA LYS A 14 15.13 3.32 31.83
C LYS A 14 13.67 3.31 31.35
N PRO A 15 13.41 3.14 30.04
CA PRO A 15 12.04 3.01 29.57
C PRO A 15 11.40 1.79 30.24
N THR A 16 10.15 2.00 30.63
CA THR A 16 9.19 1.12 31.31
C THR A 16 9.35 -0.39 31.07
N SER A 17 8.99 -1.15 32.11
CA SER A 17 9.11 -2.59 32.43
C SER A 17 8.87 -3.66 31.33
N VAL A 18 8.60 -3.30 30.07
CA VAL A 18 8.20 -4.24 29.00
C VAL A 18 9.24 -4.34 27.88
N MET A 19 10.52 -4.10 28.18
CA MET A 19 11.59 -4.24 27.20
C MET A 19 12.41 -5.51 27.48
N ARG A 20 12.07 -6.60 26.77
CA ARG A 20 12.89 -7.84 26.78
C ARG A 20 14.29 -7.49 26.24
N LYS A 21 15.34 -7.88 26.97
CA LYS A 21 16.76 -7.49 26.75
C LYS A 21 17.30 -7.70 25.32
N GLY A 22 16.68 -8.52 24.48
CA GLY A 22 17.08 -8.73 23.08
C GLY A 22 16.48 -7.74 22.06
N VAL A 23 15.37 -7.06 22.38
CA VAL A 23 14.63 -6.21 21.41
C VAL A 23 15.27 -4.83 21.24
N TRP A 24 16.06 -4.40 22.23
CA TRP A 24 16.69 -3.07 22.25
C TRP A 24 17.61 -2.83 21.04
N PHE A 25 18.38 -3.84 20.62
CA PHE A 25 19.22 -3.76 19.41
C PHE A 25 18.37 -3.61 18.13
N LEU A 26 17.28 -4.36 17.97
CA LEU A 26 16.42 -4.20 16.79
C LEU A 26 15.82 -2.79 16.70
N VAL A 27 15.45 -2.21 17.84
CA VAL A 27 14.84 -0.88 17.92
C VAL A 27 15.80 0.21 17.42
N ASP A 28 17.09 0.11 17.73
CA ASP A 28 18.06 1.16 17.40
C ASP A 28 18.67 1.00 16.00
N TYR A 29 18.91 -0.24 15.58
CA TYR A 29 19.50 -0.53 14.27
C TYR A 29 18.50 -0.43 13.11
N ALA A 30 17.20 -0.70 13.34
CA ALA A 30 16.21 -0.62 12.27
C ALA A 30 16.12 0.80 11.66
N SER A 31 16.16 0.88 10.33
CA SER A 31 15.96 2.12 9.57
C SER A 31 14.49 2.53 9.50
N VAL A 32 13.58 1.56 9.44
CA VAL A 32 12.13 1.77 9.43
C VAL A 32 11.48 0.82 10.43
N ARG A 33 10.54 1.33 11.23
CA ARG A 33 9.71 0.52 12.13
C ARG A 33 8.25 0.81 11.87
N LEU A 34 7.50 -0.25 11.62
CA LEU A 34 6.07 -0.23 11.35
C LEU A 34 5.33 -0.83 12.55
N ASP A 35 4.36 -0.11 13.09
CA ASP A 35 3.40 -0.61 14.06
C ASP A 35 2.11 -0.94 13.31
N VAL A 36 1.79 -2.23 13.25
CA VAL A 36 0.65 -2.78 12.50
C VAL A 36 -0.45 -3.11 13.49
N ARG A 37 -1.63 -2.52 13.32
CA ARG A 37 -2.79 -2.75 14.19
C ARG A 37 -4.04 -3.01 13.36
N LYS A 38 -4.81 -4.02 13.76
CA LYS A 38 -6.14 -4.27 13.21
C LYS A 38 -7.12 -3.22 13.73
N ILE A 39 -7.87 -2.59 12.84
CA ILE A 39 -8.90 -1.61 13.18
C ILE A 39 -10.27 -2.29 13.14
N ASP A 40 -10.68 -2.68 11.93
CA ASP A 40 -12.05 -3.12 11.64
C ASP A 40 -12.04 -4.46 10.93
N VAL A 41 -13.18 -5.14 11.03
CA VAL A 41 -13.42 -6.44 10.40
C VAL A 41 -14.36 -6.21 9.23
N ILE A 42 -13.93 -6.59 8.03
CA ILE A 42 -14.70 -6.47 6.80
C ILE A 42 -15.59 -7.70 6.70
N LYS A 43 -16.90 -7.47 6.69
CA LYS A 43 -17.92 -8.50 6.55
C LYS A 43 -18.70 -8.30 5.25
N GLN A 44 -19.00 -9.39 4.56
CA GLN A 44 -19.88 -9.39 3.41
C GLN A 44 -21.06 -10.32 3.74
N GLY A 45 -22.21 -9.71 4.04
CA GLY A 45 -23.34 -10.45 4.60
C GLY A 45 -23.00 -11.02 5.98
N ASN A 46 -23.02 -12.36 6.10
CA ASN A 46 -22.71 -13.07 7.35
C ASN A 46 -21.25 -13.54 7.45
N ASP A 47 -20.49 -13.54 6.36
CA ASP A 47 -19.14 -14.05 6.34
C ASP A 47 -18.09 -12.94 6.52
N VAL A 48 -17.00 -13.29 7.21
CA VAL A 48 -15.88 -12.38 7.45
C VAL A 48 -14.86 -12.54 6.32
N MET A 49 -14.86 -11.58 5.41
CA MET A 49 -13.99 -11.59 4.22
C MET A 49 -12.56 -11.12 4.51
N GLY A 50 -12.37 -10.24 5.50
CA GLY A 50 -11.05 -9.69 5.79
C GLY A 50 -10.99 -8.72 6.96
N ASN A 51 -9.84 -8.06 7.11
CA ASN A 51 -9.58 -7.07 8.16
C ASN A 51 -8.99 -5.79 7.57
N ARG A 52 -9.50 -4.64 8.00
CA ARG A 52 -8.88 -3.34 7.76
C ARG A 52 -7.78 -3.10 8.79
N THR A 53 -6.58 -2.82 8.30
CA THR A 53 -5.37 -2.71 9.11
C THR A 53 -4.76 -1.33 8.95
N ARG A 54 -4.39 -0.70 10.07
CA ARG A 54 -3.62 0.54 10.10
C ARG A 54 -2.16 0.22 10.35
N VAL A 55 -1.29 0.82 9.56
CA VAL A 55 0.14 0.77 9.76
C VAL A 55 0.65 2.18 10.04
N LYS A 56 1.26 2.35 11.21
CA LYS A 56 1.91 3.59 11.62
C LYS A 56 3.43 3.45 11.52
N VAL A 57 4.08 4.39 10.85
CA VAL A 57 5.54 4.45 10.81
C VAL A 57 6.04 5.07 12.12
N VAL A 58 6.51 4.24 13.05
CA VAL A 58 6.99 4.68 14.37
C VAL A 58 8.43 5.22 14.29
N LYS A 59 9.25 4.63 13.42
CA LYS A 59 10.63 5.08 13.17
C LYS A 59 10.85 5.14 11.67
N ASN A 60 11.43 6.23 11.19
CA ASN A 60 11.84 6.39 9.80
C ASN A 60 13.13 7.21 9.77
N LYS A 61 14.22 6.62 9.26
CA LYS A 61 15.51 7.32 9.07
C LYS A 61 15.64 7.97 7.68
N VAL A 62 14.72 7.71 6.75
CA VAL A 62 14.83 8.13 5.33
C VAL A 62 13.87 9.29 4.99
N ALA A 63 12.71 9.33 5.64
CA ALA A 63 11.68 10.34 5.40
C ALA A 63 10.99 10.74 6.72
N PRO A 64 10.08 11.74 6.71
CA PRO A 64 9.37 12.15 7.92
C PRO A 64 8.64 10.99 8.62
N PRO A 65 8.81 10.82 9.94
CA PRO A 65 8.15 9.76 10.71
C PRO A 65 6.66 10.04 10.96
N PHE A 66 5.97 9.07 11.55
CA PHE A 66 4.56 9.15 12.01
C PHE A 66 3.46 9.22 10.96
N ARG A 67 3.80 9.00 9.67
CA ARG A 67 2.78 8.75 8.64
C ARG A 67 2.01 7.47 8.93
N GLN A 68 0.73 7.48 8.56
CA GLN A 68 -0.20 6.38 8.73
C GLN A 68 -0.69 5.96 7.35
N ALA A 69 -0.76 4.65 7.13
CA ALA A 69 -1.39 4.05 5.97
C ALA A 69 -2.48 3.10 6.46
N GLU A 70 -3.60 3.06 5.75
CA GLU A 70 -4.70 2.15 6.01
C GLU A 70 -4.91 1.30 4.76
N PHE A 71 -4.97 -0.01 4.93
CA PHE A 71 -5.25 -0.92 3.83
C PHE A 71 -6.04 -2.13 4.31
N ASP A 72 -6.68 -2.79 3.36
CA ASP A 72 -7.48 -3.98 3.60
C ASP A 72 -6.65 -5.24 3.35
N ILE A 73 -6.76 -6.19 4.28
CA ILE A 73 -6.19 -7.52 4.16
C ILE A 73 -7.35 -8.51 4.03
N MET A 74 -7.48 -9.11 2.84
CA MET A 74 -8.47 -10.14 2.54
C MET A 74 -7.88 -11.52 2.88
N TYR A 75 -8.69 -12.42 3.44
CA TYR A 75 -8.23 -13.78 3.69
C TYR A 75 -8.08 -14.54 2.37
N GLY A 76 -6.94 -15.22 2.18
CA GLY A 76 -6.63 -15.97 0.95
C GLY A 76 -5.85 -15.18 -0.11
N GLU A 77 -6.18 -13.90 -0.34
CA GLU A 77 -5.46 -13.04 -1.31
C GLU A 77 -4.37 -12.17 -0.69
N GLY A 78 -4.47 -11.85 0.61
CA GLY A 78 -3.54 -10.94 1.28
C GLY A 78 -3.92 -9.47 1.10
N ILE A 79 -2.95 -8.61 0.79
CA ILE A 79 -3.15 -7.15 0.71
C ILE A 79 -3.87 -6.80 -0.60
N SER A 80 -5.01 -6.13 -0.51
CA SER A 80 -5.79 -5.73 -1.69
C SER A 80 -5.21 -4.45 -2.32
N LYS A 81 -4.37 -4.60 -3.34
CA LYS A 81 -3.77 -3.47 -4.08
C LYS A 81 -4.83 -2.60 -4.77
N TYR A 82 -5.83 -3.22 -5.39
CA TYR A 82 -6.89 -2.53 -6.11
C TYR A 82 -7.78 -1.70 -5.17
N GLY A 83 -8.07 -2.21 -3.98
CA GLY A 83 -8.85 -1.49 -2.97
C GLY A 83 -8.11 -0.26 -2.44
N ASP A 84 -6.81 -0.39 -2.17
CA ASP A 84 -5.98 0.72 -1.70
C ASP A 84 -5.84 1.83 -2.75
N VAL A 85 -5.60 1.46 -4.01
CA VAL A 85 -5.55 2.42 -5.13
C VAL A 85 -6.87 3.18 -5.28
N LEU A 86 -8.02 2.50 -5.15
CA LEU A 86 -9.33 3.15 -5.22
C LEU A 86 -9.54 4.16 -4.07
N ASP A 87 -9.10 3.82 -2.86
CA ASP A 87 -9.20 4.73 -1.71
C ASP A 87 -8.33 5.96 -1.90
N VAL A 88 -7.07 5.77 -2.32
CA VAL A 88 -6.16 6.89 -2.61
C VAL A 88 -6.70 7.74 -3.77
N ALA A 89 -7.21 7.12 -4.83
CA ALA A 89 -7.78 7.83 -5.97
C ALA A 89 -9.01 8.67 -5.59
N THR A 90 -9.86 8.14 -4.70
CA THR A 90 -11.05 8.85 -4.20
C THR A 90 -10.64 10.02 -3.31
N ASN A 91 -9.62 9.82 -2.47
CA ASN A 91 -9.07 10.88 -1.60
C ASN A 91 -8.42 12.03 -2.38
N LEU A 92 -7.86 11.73 -3.56
CA LEU A 92 -7.28 12.71 -4.49
C LEU A 92 -8.29 13.27 -5.50
N GLU A 93 -9.58 12.92 -5.39
CA GLU A 93 -10.66 13.33 -6.30
C GLU A 93 -10.44 12.95 -7.78
N ILE A 94 -9.51 12.04 -8.06
CA ILE A 94 -9.27 11.47 -9.40
C ILE A 94 -10.46 10.58 -9.80
N VAL A 95 -10.91 9.76 -8.85
CA VAL A 95 -12.14 8.98 -8.98
C VAL A 95 -13.27 9.72 -8.28
N LYS A 96 -14.31 10.06 -9.02
CA LYS A 96 -15.48 10.76 -8.49
C LYS A 96 -16.48 9.77 -7.93
N LYS A 97 -16.92 10.03 -6.70
CA LYS A 97 -17.96 9.26 -6.00
C LYS A 97 -19.29 9.99 -6.06
N SER A 98 -20.22 9.48 -6.87
CA SER A 98 -21.61 9.97 -6.95
C SER A 98 -22.50 9.09 -6.09
N GLY A 99 -22.52 9.36 -4.79
CA GLY A 99 -23.26 8.56 -3.81
C GLY A 99 -22.66 7.15 -3.67
N ALA A 100 -23.36 6.13 -4.17
CA ALA A 100 -22.88 4.75 -4.20
C ALA A 100 -22.10 4.38 -5.47
N TRP A 101 -22.02 5.27 -6.46
CA TRP A 101 -21.38 5.02 -7.75
C TRP A 101 -19.95 5.59 -7.80
N TYR A 102 -19.04 4.83 -8.39
CA TYR A 102 -17.67 5.25 -8.70
C TYR A 102 -17.52 5.52 -10.20
N SER A 103 -16.89 6.65 -10.52
CA SER A 103 -16.65 7.08 -11.91
C SER A 103 -15.22 7.59 -12.07
N TYR A 104 -14.59 7.22 -13.17
CA TYR A 104 -13.26 7.67 -13.56
C TYR A 104 -13.33 8.28 -14.95
N GLY A 105 -13.19 9.60 -15.06
CA GLY A 105 -13.44 10.33 -16.31
C GLY A 105 -14.85 10.02 -16.85
N GLU A 106 -14.90 9.44 -18.04
CA GLU A 106 -16.13 8.98 -18.71
C GLU A 106 -16.51 7.53 -18.38
N HIS A 107 -15.61 6.76 -17.76
CA HIS A 107 -15.83 5.35 -17.43
C HIS A 107 -16.54 5.20 -16.09
N ARG A 108 -17.61 4.39 -16.07
CA ARG A 108 -18.32 4.01 -14.83
C ARG A 108 -17.73 2.73 -14.28
N LEU A 109 -17.03 2.84 -13.15
CA LEU A 109 -16.36 1.72 -12.47
C LEU A 109 -17.38 0.77 -11.79
N GLY A 110 -18.57 1.28 -11.47
CA GLY A 110 -19.68 0.49 -10.92
C GLY A 110 -20.24 1.02 -9.61
N GLN A 111 -21.21 0.28 -9.06
CA GLN A 111 -21.85 0.61 -7.79
C GLN A 111 -21.15 -0.12 -6.64
N GLY A 112 -20.72 0.64 -5.64
CA GLY A 112 -20.09 0.10 -4.43
C GLY A 112 -18.60 -0.22 -4.61
N ARG A 113 -17.92 -0.46 -3.49
CA ARG A 113 -16.47 -0.69 -3.42
C ARG A 113 -16.07 -2.03 -4.05
N GLU A 114 -16.84 -3.08 -3.82
CA GLU A 114 -16.52 -4.43 -4.31
C GLU A 114 -16.55 -4.52 -5.83
N ASN A 115 -17.61 -3.98 -6.47
CA ASN A 115 -17.70 -3.97 -7.93
C ASN A 115 -16.61 -3.10 -8.56
N ALA A 116 -16.26 -1.96 -7.96
CA ALA A 116 -15.17 -1.13 -8.45
C ALA A 116 -13.80 -1.85 -8.35
N LYS A 117 -13.58 -2.65 -7.30
CA LYS A 117 -12.38 -3.49 -7.20
C LYS A 117 -12.34 -4.55 -8.30
N GLN A 118 -13.47 -5.22 -8.54
CA GLN A 118 -13.57 -6.22 -9.59
C GLN A 118 -13.32 -5.61 -10.99
N PHE A 119 -13.88 -4.44 -11.27
CA PHE A 119 -13.65 -3.74 -12.53
C PHE A 119 -12.17 -3.40 -12.76
N LEU A 120 -11.45 -2.95 -11.71
CA LEU A 120 -10.01 -2.67 -11.79
C LEU A 120 -9.16 -3.93 -11.92
N GLN A 121 -9.64 -5.09 -11.45
CA GLN A 121 -8.99 -6.38 -11.67
C GLN A 121 -9.13 -6.84 -13.12
N GLU A 122 -10.32 -6.64 -13.71
CA GLU A 122 -10.64 -7.05 -15.07
C GLU A 122 -9.97 -6.13 -16.13
N ASN A 123 -9.73 -4.87 -15.79
CA ASN A 123 -9.17 -3.87 -16.70
C ASN A 123 -7.82 -3.32 -16.18
N PRO A 124 -6.70 -4.05 -16.39
CA PRO A 124 -5.38 -3.64 -15.89
C PRO A 124 -4.88 -2.32 -16.51
N ASP A 125 -5.32 -1.97 -17.73
CA ASP A 125 -4.91 -0.74 -18.42
C ASP A 125 -5.40 0.51 -17.68
N ILE A 126 -6.69 0.50 -17.30
CA ILE A 126 -7.31 1.59 -16.53
C ILE A 126 -6.67 1.67 -15.14
N TYR A 127 -6.39 0.52 -14.52
CA TYR A 127 -5.69 0.48 -13.23
C TYR A 127 -4.31 1.14 -13.30
N LEU A 128 -3.51 0.84 -14.33
CA LEU A 128 -2.18 1.42 -14.51
C LEU A 128 -2.25 2.94 -14.73
N GLU A 129 -3.24 3.41 -15.49
CA GLU A 129 -3.45 4.84 -15.72
C GLU A 129 -3.77 5.58 -14.42
N VAL A 130 -4.69 5.03 -13.62
CA VAL A 130 -5.06 5.59 -12.30
C VAL A 130 -3.85 5.58 -11.36
N GLU A 131 -3.13 4.46 -11.28
CA GLU A 131 -1.94 4.34 -10.43
C GLU A 131 -0.85 5.35 -10.83
N ASN A 132 -0.60 5.52 -12.14
CA ASN A 132 0.39 6.47 -12.62
C ASN A 132 -0.01 7.91 -12.34
N THR A 133 -1.30 8.24 -12.43
CA THR A 133 -1.81 9.57 -12.09
C THR A 133 -1.60 9.88 -10.60
N ILE A 134 -1.89 8.91 -9.72
CA ILE A 134 -1.62 9.02 -8.27
C ILE A 134 -0.13 9.21 -8.00
N ARG A 135 0.73 8.40 -8.64
CA ARG A 135 2.19 8.48 -8.46
C ARG A 135 2.75 9.82 -8.94
N LYS A 136 2.24 10.36 -10.06
CA LYS A 136 2.59 11.71 -10.55
C LYS A 136 2.27 12.78 -9.52
N HIS A 137 1.09 12.71 -8.90
CA HIS A 137 0.69 13.67 -7.87
C HIS A 137 1.64 13.69 -6.66
N TYR A 138 2.17 12.52 -6.29
CA TYR A 138 3.15 12.39 -5.20
C TYR A 138 4.62 12.49 -5.65
N ASN A 139 4.89 12.84 -6.92
CA ASN A 139 6.23 12.89 -7.52
C ASN A 139 7.03 11.57 -7.33
N LEU A 140 6.35 10.44 -7.41
CA LEU A 140 6.95 9.10 -7.33
C LEU A 140 7.28 8.57 -8.72
N PRO A 141 8.28 7.66 -8.86
CA PRO A 141 8.58 7.02 -10.12
C PRO A 141 7.36 6.28 -10.66
N LEU A 142 7.08 6.49 -11.95
CA LEU A 142 5.95 5.88 -12.64
C LEU A 142 6.04 4.35 -12.60
N ALA A 143 4.90 3.70 -12.41
CA ALA A 143 4.79 2.26 -12.59
C ALA A 143 4.88 1.98 -14.09
N LYS A 144 5.87 1.21 -14.53
CA LYS A 144 5.82 0.58 -15.85
C LYS A 144 4.88 -0.62 -15.73
N ALA A 145 4.07 -0.86 -16.76
CA ALA A 145 3.41 -2.16 -16.92
C ALA A 145 4.50 -3.25 -16.86
N ASN A 146 4.18 -4.40 -16.25
CA ASN A 146 5.13 -5.50 -16.14
C ASN A 146 5.73 -5.80 -17.53
N PRO A 147 7.06 -5.75 -17.72
CA PRO A 147 7.70 -6.09 -19.00
C PRO A 147 7.62 -7.59 -19.34
N ASN A 148 6.86 -8.37 -18.56
CA ASN A 148 6.69 -9.82 -18.76
C ASN A 148 5.47 -10.16 -19.62
N ASN A 149 4.59 -9.21 -19.94
CA ASN A 149 3.46 -9.46 -20.86
C ASN A 149 3.80 -9.17 -22.32
N ASP A 150 4.80 -8.32 -22.61
CA ASP A 150 5.23 -8.04 -23.98
C ASP A 150 5.83 -9.29 -24.67
N VAL A 151 6.37 -10.25 -23.89
CA VAL A 151 6.96 -11.48 -24.43
C VAL A 151 5.90 -12.46 -24.95
N ASN A 152 4.65 -12.36 -24.45
CA ASN A 152 3.56 -13.27 -24.84
C ASN A 152 2.80 -12.80 -26.10
N GLU A 153 2.84 -11.51 -26.44
CA GLU A 153 2.21 -10.99 -27.66
C GLU A 153 3.12 -11.19 -28.89
N GLU A 154 4.44 -11.04 -28.72
CA GLU A 154 5.41 -11.34 -29.78
C GLU A 154 5.47 -12.83 -30.15
N SER A 155 5.15 -13.73 -29.21
CA SER A 155 5.15 -15.18 -29.48
C SER A 155 3.88 -15.68 -30.17
N GLN A 156 2.78 -14.93 -30.15
CA GLN A 156 1.57 -15.24 -30.92
C GLN A 156 1.68 -14.76 -32.37
N GLN A 157 2.28 -13.59 -32.61
CA GLN A 157 2.52 -13.08 -33.96
C GLN A 157 3.56 -13.89 -34.75
N ASN A 158 4.54 -14.49 -34.07
CA ASN A 158 5.53 -15.35 -34.73
C ASN A 158 4.99 -16.75 -35.08
N GLN A 159 3.94 -17.23 -34.41
CA GLN A 159 3.32 -18.53 -34.72
C GLN A 159 2.34 -18.45 -35.89
N GLU A 160 1.60 -17.36 -36.03
CA GLU A 160 0.69 -17.13 -37.17
C GLU A 160 1.45 -16.93 -38.49
N GLN A 161 2.66 -16.36 -38.45
CA GLN A 161 3.50 -16.16 -39.64
C GLN A 161 4.20 -17.45 -40.11
N GLU A 162 4.37 -18.45 -39.25
CA GLU A 162 4.95 -19.76 -39.60
C GLU A 162 3.91 -20.74 -40.20
N GLU A 163 2.61 -20.58 -39.91
CA GLU A 163 1.55 -21.41 -40.50
C GLU A 163 1.12 -20.97 -41.91
N GLU A 164 1.29 -19.70 -42.29
CA GLU A 164 1.00 -19.20 -43.65
C GLU A 164 2.10 -19.52 -44.69
N GLN A 165 3.27 -20.01 -44.26
CA GLN A 165 4.41 -20.33 -45.16
C GLN A 165 4.60 -21.84 -45.41
N LYS A 166 3.61 -22.68 -45.10
CA LYS A 166 3.64 -24.13 -45.32
C LYS A 166 2.49 -24.61 -46.19
#